data_AF-A0A1C6VU07-F1
#
_entry.id   AF-A0A1C6VU07-F1
#
_cell.length_a   1.000
_cell.length_b   1.000
_cell.length_c   1.000
_cell.angle_alpha   90.00
_cell.angle_beta   90.00
_cell.angle_gamma   90.00
#
_symmetry.space_group_name_H-M   'P 1'
#
loop_
_entity.id
_entity.type
_entity.pdbx_description
1 polymer ?
#
loop_
_entity_poly.entity_id
_entity_poly.type
_entity_poly.pdbx_seq_one_letter_code
_entity_poly.pdbx_strand_id
1 'polypeptide(L)'
;MTREDAELLPARRTNAEEARGRASRTPLKRVLAFTATLVLAMGCGLGELTADYGDPVTLQAPDLVGTWRGGERRIIVFREDRTFTATDLPSEAFHDLLPDTFDPSRDLLDGAGEWTLEPPAKEGLSSDVKLSFRRLGGEDVAMSGPHPSVSKDNGVVRLTFFYVGTGGNSWTAYEKCVADCE
;
A
#
# COMPACT_ATOMS: atom_id res chain seq x y z
N MET A 1 73.30 50.10 39.11
CA MET A 1 72.21 49.14 38.77
C MET A 1 72.78 48.26 37.68
N THR A 2 73.29 47.09 38.05
CA THR A 2 74.40 46.40 37.38
C THR A 2 73.98 45.40 36.31
N ARG A 3 74.93 45.26 35.39
CA ARG A 3 75.07 44.48 34.16
C ARG A 3 75.25 42.97 34.46
N GLU A 4 75.34 42.18 33.37
CA GLU A 4 75.73 40.75 33.28
C GLU A 4 74.55 39.78 33.50
N ASP A 5 74.28 38.72 32.71
CA ASP A 5 75.09 37.69 32.03
C ASP A 5 74.23 36.98 30.95
N ALA A 6 74.73 36.63 29.76
CA ALA A 6 75.41 35.39 29.34
C ALA A 6 74.49 34.25 28.82
N GLU A 7 74.85 33.80 27.61
CA GLU A 7 74.75 32.46 26.98
C GLU A 7 73.75 31.39 27.50
N LEU A 8 72.98 30.79 26.58
CA LEU A 8 73.17 29.38 26.16
C LEU A 8 72.13 28.93 25.09
N LEU A 9 72.67 28.29 24.04
CA LEU A 9 72.07 27.44 22.99
C LEU A 9 71.09 26.35 23.55
N PRO A 10 70.29 25.59 22.74
CA PRO A 10 70.60 25.19 21.37
C PRO A 10 69.44 24.97 20.35
N ALA A 11 69.89 24.88 19.09
CA ALA A 11 69.53 23.89 18.07
C ALA A 11 68.18 23.91 17.32
N ARG A 12 68.40 23.83 16.00
CA ARG A 12 67.66 23.07 14.98
C ARG A 12 66.34 23.65 14.49
N ARG A 13 66.44 24.21 13.28
CA ARG A 13 65.56 24.09 12.10
C ARG A 13 66.32 24.86 10.99
N THR A 14 66.46 24.39 9.76
CA THR A 14 65.39 23.99 8.83
C THR A 14 66.00 23.64 7.46
N ASN A 15 65.26 22.82 6.72
CA ASN A 15 65.11 22.78 5.26
C ASN A 15 66.19 22.08 4.41
N ALA A 16 65.82 20.88 3.98
CA ALA A 16 66.00 20.40 2.60
C ALA A 16 64.66 19.69 2.27
N GLU A 17 63.96 20.01 1.18
CA GLU A 17 64.19 19.42 -0.15
C GLU A 17 64.36 17.89 -0.04
N GLU A 18 63.60 17.02 -0.67
CA GLU A 18 62.90 17.12 -1.93
C GLU A 18 62.08 15.82 -2.10
N ALA A 19 61.15 15.86 -3.04
CA ALA A 19 60.24 14.82 -3.49
C ALA A 19 60.75 13.37 -3.45
N ARG A 20 59.85 12.44 -3.14
CA ARG A 20 59.53 11.30 -4.04
C ARG A 20 58.32 10.53 -3.52
N GLY A 21 57.43 10.25 -4.46
CA GLY A 21 56.10 9.71 -4.20
C GLY A 21 56.08 8.36 -3.50
N ARG A 22 54.97 8.14 -2.82
CA ARG A 22 54.44 6.81 -2.57
C ARG A 22 52.94 6.89 -2.75
N ALA A 23 52.47 6.41 -3.89
CA ALA A 23 51.07 6.16 -4.16
C ALA A 23 50.50 5.31 -3.02
N SER A 24 49.71 5.95 -2.16
CA SER A 24 48.82 5.27 -1.23
C SER A 24 47.76 4.57 -2.08
N ARG A 25 47.97 3.28 -2.34
CA ARG A 25 46.89 2.35 -2.64
C ARG A 25 46.02 2.23 -1.39
N THR A 26 45.16 3.21 -1.18
CA THR A 26 44.07 3.11 -0.21
C THR A 26 43.10 2.07 -0.79
N PRO A 27 42.78 0.99 -0.06
CA PRO A 27 41.98 -0.10 -0.60
C PRO A 27 40.56 0.42 -0.88
N LEU A 28 40.22 0.51 -2.17
CA LEU A 28 38.91 0.83 -2.76
C LEU A 28 37.73 -0.03 -2.23
N LYS A 29 38.02 -1.01 -1.35
CA LYS A 29 37.06 -1.98 -0.82
C LYS A 29 36.27 -1.52 0.41
N ARG A 30 36.64 -0.40 1.06
CA ARG A 30 35.94 0.05 2.29
C ARG A 30 34.90 1.16 2.09
N VAL A 31 34.91 1.87 0.96
CA VAL A 31 33.95 2.97 0.71
C VAL A 31 32.64 2.45 0.10
N LEU A 32 32.68 1.35 -0.64
CA LEU A 32 31.50 0.71 -1.25
C LEU A 32 30.54 0.05 -0.24
N ALA A 33 30.97 -0.19 1.00
CA ALA A 33 30.16 -0.87 2.01
C ALA A 33 29.17 0.07 2.75
N PHE A 34 29.37 1.39 2.71
CA PHE A 34 28.49 2.33 3.41
C PHE A 34 27.34 2.87 2.55
N THR A 35 27.43 2.81 1.23
CA THR A 35 26.39 3.33 0.33
C THR A 35 25.23 2.34 0.16
N ALA A 36 25.49 1.03 0.26
CA ALA A 36 24.45 0.01 0.11
C ALA A 36 23.45 -0.03 1.29
N THR A 37 23.89 0.29 2.51
CA THR A 37 23.05 0.22 3.71
C THR A 37 22.06 1.38 3.82
N LEU A 38 22.40 2.56 3.25
CA LEU A 38 21.51 3.72 3.28
C LEU A 38 20.32 3.58 2.31
N VAL A 39 20.52 2.89 1.18
CA VAL A 39 19.47 2.65 0.18
C VAL A 39 18.44 1.62 0.67
N LEU A 40 18.87 0.62 1.45
CA LEU A 40 17.95 -0.38 2.04
C LEU A 40 17.07 0.19 3.16
N ALA A 41 17.54 1.17 3.92
CA ALA A 41 16.74 1.81 4.97
C ALA A 41 15.66 2.76 4.44
N MET A 42 15.78 3.26 3.20
CA MET A 42 14.76 4.09 2.55
C MET A 42 13.76 3.30 1.70
N GLY A 43 14.01 2.00 1.46
CA GLY A 43 13.19 1.17 0.58
C GLY A 43 11.81 0.81 1.12
N CYS A 44 11.59 0.88 2.44
CA CYS A 44 10.33 0.46 3.05
C CYS A 44 9.30 1.59 3.29
N GLY A 45 9.64 2.87 3.06
CA GLY A 45 8.75 4.01 3.34
C GLY A 45 8.24 4.77 2.11
N LEU A 46 8.82 4.56 0.93
CA LEU A 46 8.46 5.30 -0.29
C LEU A 46 7.25 4.72 -1.03
N GLY A 47 6.88 3.46 -0.78
CA GLY A 47 5.77 2.81 -1.46
C GLY A 47 4.41 3.43 -1.15
N GLU A 48 4.20 3.92 0.08
CA GLU A 48 2.93 4.52 0.49
C GLU A 48 2.76 5.97 -0.01
N LEU A 49 3.84 6.71 -0.22
CA LEU A 49 3.79 8.09 -0.71
C LEU A 49 3.53 8.20 -2.22
N THR A 50 3.78 7.13 -2.99
CA THR A 50 3.51 7.09 -4.43
C THR A 50 2.25 6.32 -4.78
N ALA A 51 1.53 5.78 -3.79
CA ALA A 51 0.29 5.07 -4.06
C ALA A 51 -0.80 6.09 -4.42
N ASP A 52 -1.13 6.14 -5.71
CA ASP A 52 -2.25 6.91 -6.23
C ASP A 52 -3.55 6.16 -5.95
N TYR A 53 -4.28 6.61 -4.94
CA TYR A 53 -5.54 5.99 -4.52
C TYR A 53 -6.77 6.55 -5.27
N GLY A 54 -6.56 7.39 -6.29
CA GLY A 54 -7.60 8.09 -7.01
C GLY A 54 -8.26 9.19 -6.20
N ASP A 55 -9.02 10.05 -6.89
CA ASP A 55 -9.76 11.12 -6.24
C ASP A 55 -10.96 10.55 -5.47
N PRO A 56 -11.15 10.96 -4.22
CA PRO A 56 -12.30 10.53 -3.44
C PRO A 56 -13.61 11.09 -4.02
N VAL A 57 -14.68 10.27 -4.07
CA VAL A 57 -15.98 10.65 -4.65
C VAL A 57 -17.14 10.46 -3.67
N THR A 58 -17.97 11.51 -3.56
CA THR A 58 -19.28 11.42 -2.92
C THR A 58 -20.27 10.78 -3.88
N LEU A 59 -20.70 9.56 -3.56
CA LEU A 59 -21.71 8.85 -4.32
C LEU A 59 -23.11 9.05 -3.76
N GLN A 60 -24.09 9.03 -4.65
CA GLN A 60 -25.48 8.76 -4.31
C GLN A 60 -25.80 7.28 -4.57
N ALA A 61 -26.88 6.78 -3.96
CA ALA A 61 -27.33 5.40 -4.15
C ALA A 61 -27.44 4.97 -5.63
N PRO A 62 -27.98 5.77 -6.57
CA PRO A 62 -28.04 5.42 -7.99
C PRO A 62 -26.67 5.25 -8.65
N ASP A 63 -25.63 5.93 -8.14
CA ASP A 63 -24.28 5.84 -8.71
C ASP A 63 -23.64 4.47 -8.41
N LEU A 64 -24.05 3.80 -7.32
CA LEU A 64 -23.55 2.47 -6.96
C LEU A 64 -24.30 1.35 -7.71
N VAL A 65 -25.60 1.52 -7.96
CA VAL A 65 -26.45 0.52 -8.63
C VAL A 65 -25.88 0.12 -9.99
N GLY A 66 -25.82 -1.19 -10.24
CA GLY A 66 -25.30 -1.78 -11.47
C GLY A 66 -24.32 -2.93 -11.21
N THR A 67 -23.68 -3.38 -12.29
CA THR A 67 -22.70 -4.46 -12.28
C THR A 67 -21.28 -3.90 -12.23
N TRP A 68 -20.45 -4.48 -11.38
CA TRP A 68 -19.06 -4.12 -11.14
C TRP A 68 -18.19 -5.35 -11.39
N ARG A 69 -17.12 -5.22 -12.18
CA ARG A 69 -16.26 -6.33 -12.59
C ARG A 69 -14.82 -6.11 -12.12
N GLY A 70 -14.21 -7.14 -11.54
CA GLY A 70 -12.83 -7.14 -11.07
C GLY A 70 -12.05 -8.31 -11.69
N GLY A 71 -11.39 -8.07 -12.82
CA GLY A 71 -10.75 -9.15 -13.60
C GLY A 71 -11.76 -10.01 -14.36
N GLU A 72 -11.39 -11.25 -14.68
CA GLU A 72 -12.20 -12.12 -15.56
C GLU A 72 -13.44 -12.72 -14.87
N ARG A 73 -13.36 -13.00 -13.56
CA ARG A 73 -14.37 -13.80 -12.85
C ARG A 73 -15.15 -13.05 -11.78
N ARG A 74 -14.57 -11.99 -11.22
CA ARG A 74 -15.17 -11.33 -10.04
C ARG A 74 -16.23 -10.34 -10.48
N ILE A 75 -17.42 -10.50 -9.93
CA ILE A 75 -18.58 -9.67 -10.25
C ILE A 75 -19.28 -9.28 -8.97
N ILE A 76 -19.71 -8.03 -8.85
CA ILE A 76 -20.63 -7.57 -7.82
C ILE A 76 -21.78 -6.83 -8.49
N VAL A 77 -23.00 -7.17 -8.13
CA VAL A 77 -24.22 -6.54 -8.66
C VAL A 77 -24.95 -5.87 -7.50
N PHE A 78 -25.04 -4.54 -7.54
CA PHE A 78 -25.83 -3.75 -6.60
C PHE A 78 -27.18 -3.41 -7.23
N ARG A 79 -28.27 -3.75 -6.54
CA ARG A 79 -29.65 -3.50 -7.00
C ARG A 79 -30.25 -2.27 -6.33
N GLU A 80 -31.26 -1.68 -6.97
CA GLU A 80 -31.99 -0.50 -6.48
C GLU A 80 -32.69 -0.73 -5.13
N ASP A 81 -33.10 -1.98 -4.85
CA ASP A 81 -33.76 -2.39 -3.61
C ASP A 81 -32.78 -2.55 -2.42
N ARG A 82 -31.53 -2.10 -2.58
CA ARG A 82 -30.43 -2.23 -1.61
C ARG A 82 -29.93 -3.64 -1.37
N THR A 83 -30.27 -4.60 -2.23
CA THR A 83 -29.64 -5.92 -2.21
C THR A 83 -28.41 -5.99 -3.10
N PHE A 84 -27.51 -6.92 -2.81
CA PHE A 84 -26.39 -7.25 -3.69
C PHE A 84 -26.18 -8.75 -3.84
N THR A 85 -25.55 -9.13 -4.95
CA THR A 85 -24.96 -10.45 -5.17
C THR A 85 -23.53 -10.28 -5.64
N ALA A 86 -22.63 -11.16 -5.22
CA ALA A 86 -21.24 -11.16 -5.59
C ALA A 86 -20.76 -12.56 -5.94
N THR A 87 -19.87 -12.63 -6.92
CA THR A 87 -19.19 -13.85 -7.36
C THR A 87 -17.70 -13.66 -7.21
N ASP A 88 -17.04 -14.65 -6.61
CA ASP A 88 -15.58 -14.70 -6.46
C ASP A 88 -14.98 -13.45 -5.78
N LEU A 89 -15.50 -13.10 -4.59
CA LEU A 89 -14.94 -12.02 -3.77
C LEU A 89 -13.48 -12.29 -3.38
N PRO A 90 -12.65 -11.25 -3.16
CA PRO A 90 -11.25 -11.43 -2.79
C PRO A 90 -11.14 -12.02 -1.39
N SER A 91 -10.91 -13.34 -1.28
CA SER A 91 -10.88 -14.08 -0.02
C SER A 91 -9.97 -13.47 1.06
N GLU A 92 -8.89 -12.81 0.64
CA GLU A 92 -7.93 -12.13 1.49
C GLU A 92 -8.57 -10.98 2.28
N ALA A 93 -9.58 -10.31 1.70
CA ALA A 93 -10.35 -9.28 2.38
C ALA A 93 -11.32 -9.83 3.44
N PHE A 94 -11.54 -11.15 3.43
CA PHE A 94 -12.51 -11.85 4.29
C PHE A 94 -11.83 -12.89 5.19
N HIS A 95 -10.50 -12.93 5.28
CA HIS A 95 -9.77 -14.03 5.92
C HIS A 95 -10.25 -14.38 7.35
N ASP A 96 -10.64 -13.39 8.15
CA ASP A 96 -11.16 -13.59 9.52
C ASP A 96 -12.60 -14.15 9.56
N LEU A 97 -13.29 -14.19 8.42
CA LEU A 97 -14.69 -14.59 8.27
C LEU A 97 -14.85 -15.93 7.56
N LEU A 98 -13.76 -16.48 7.01
CA LEU A 98 -13.79 -17.74 6.26
C LEU A 98 -13.62 -18.93 7.21
N PRO A 99 -14.31 -20.05 6.97
CA PRO A 99 -14.10 -21.26 7.75
C PRO A 99 -12.69 -21.82 7.48
N ASP A 100 -12.09 -22.50 8.48
CA ASP A 100 -10.76 -23.12 8.36
C ASP A 100 -10.64 -24.10 7.18
N THR A 101 -11.77 -24.62 6.68
CA THR A 101 -11.82 -25.55 5.55
C THR A 101 -11.81 -24.86 4.18
N PHE A 102 -11.95 -23.54 4.12
CA PHE A 102 -11.96 -22.77 2.88
C PHE A 102 -10.59 -22.74 2.22
N ASP A 103 -10.52 -23.15 0.96
CA ASP A 103 -9.31 -23.16 0.15
C ASP A 103 -9.47 -22.20 -1.05
N PRO A 104 -8.81 -21.02 -1.07
CA PRO A 104 -8.96 -20.05 -2.15
C PRO A 104 -8.44 -20.54 -3.52
N SER A 105 -7.72 -21.66 -3.57
CA SER A 105 -7.29 -22.27 -4.84
C SER A 105 -8.36 -23.15 -5.48
N ARG A 106 -9.38 -23.56 -4.72
CA ARG A 106 -10.42 -24.49 -5.14
C ARG A 106 -11.82 -23.89 -5.02
N ASP A 107 -12.05 -23.12 -3.97
CA ASP A 107 -13.36 -22.68 -3.53
C ASP A 107 -13.61 -21.23 -4.00
N LEU A 108 -14.87 -20.92 -4.31
CA LEU A 108 -15.30 -19.58 -4.68
C LEU A 108 -15.95 -18.89 -3.50
N LEU A 109 -15.61 -17.62 -3.30
CA LEU A 109 -16.25 -16.80 -2.28
C LEU A 109 -17.42 -15.99 -2.85
N ASP A 110 -18.53 -16.67 -3.06
CA ASP A 110 -19.78 -16.02 -3.47
C ASP A 110 -20.48 -15.38 -2.27
N GLY A 111 -21.17 -14.27 -2.50
CA GLY A 111 -21.84 -13.52 -1.44
C GLY A 111 -23.18 -12.96 -1.86
N ALA A 112 -24.11 -12.80 -0.90
CA ALA A 112 -25.37 -12.11 -1.11
C ALA A 112 -25.84 -11.44 0.17
N GLY A 113 -26.53 -10.30 0.04
CA GLY A 113 -27.00 -9.55 1.18
C GLY A 113 -27.53 -8.17 0.84
N GLU A 114 -27.32 -7.22 1.75
CA GLU A 114 -27.76 -5.83 1.63
C GLU A 114 -26.57 -4.87 1.68
N TRP A 115 -26.72 -3.71 1.05
CA TRP A 115 -25.71 -2.67 1.02
C TRP A 115 -26.23 -1.33 1.52
N THR A 116 -25.33 -0.53 2.08
CA THR A 116 -25.58 0.87 2.45
C THR A 116 -24.35 1.72 2.15
N LEU A 117 -24.56 2.98 1.78
CA LEU A 117 -23.49 3.97 1.72
C LEU A 117 -23.27 4.54 3.13
N GLU A 118 -22.03 4.52 3.60
CA GLU A 118 -21.61 5.16 4.84
C GLU A 118 -20.75 6.39 4.52
N PRO A 119 -20.80 7.42 5.38
CA PRO A 119 -19.80 8.49 5.33
C PRO A 119 -18.39 7.91 5.46
N PRO A 120 -17.37 8.55 4.87
CA PRO A 120 -16.00 8.07 4.94
C PRO A 120 -15.53 7.93 6.39
N ALA A 121 -14.82 6.85 6.68
CA ALA A 121 -14.27 6.58 8.02
C ALA A 121 -13.20 7.60 8.49
N LYS A 122 -12.57 8.34 7.57
CA LYS A 122 -11.63 9.43 7.84
C LYS A 122 -12.09 10.68 7.11
N GLU A 123 -11.81 11.87 7.64
CA GLU A 123 -12.10 13.13 6.94
C GLU A 123 -11.52 13.08 5.51
N GLY A 124 -12.41 13.10 4.52
CA GLY A 124 -12.12 12.86 3.10
C GLY A 124 -13.41 12.72 2.30
N LEU A 125 -13.35 12.75 0.96
CA LEU A 125 -14.54 12.72 0.10
C LEU A 125 -14.93 11.29 -0.35
N SER A 126 -14.43 10.22 0.28
CA SER A 126 -14.67 8.84 -0.18
C SER A 126 -16.01 8.33 0.32
N SER A 127 -16.77 7.60 -0.49
CA SER A 127 -17.96 6.88 0.02
C SER A 127 -17.55 5.45 0.36
N ASP A 128 -17.75 5.03 1.60
CA ASP A 128 -17.57 3.64 2.00
C ASP A 128 -18.87 2.88 1.75
N VAL A 129 -18.77 1.68 1.15
CA VAL A 129 -19.92 0.81 0.93
C VAL A 129 -19.89 -0.26 2.00
N LYS A 130 -20.87 -0.25 2.89
CA LYS A 130 -21.04 -1.32 3.86
C LYS A 130 -21.84 -2.46 3.26
N LEU A 131 -21.29 -3.68 3.37
CA LEU A 131 -21.92 -4.91 2.92
C LEU A 131 -22.36 -5.74 4.12
N SER A 132 -23.66 -6.01 4.21
CA SER A 132 -24.24 -6.89 5.22
C SER A 132 -24.62 -8.20 4.56
N PHE A 133 -23.89 -9.27 4.89
CA PHE A 133 -24.03 -10.57 4.27
C PHE A 133 -25.15 -11.36 4.96
N ARG A 134 -26.01 -11.94 4.12
CA ARG A 134 -26.96 -13.00 4.50
C ARG A 134 -26.47 -14.38 4.08
N ARG A 135 -25.64 -14.42 3.04
CA ARG A 135 -24.97 -15.63 2.55
C ARG A 135 -23.54 -15.29 2.14
N LEU A 136 -22.58 -16.13 2.52
CA LEU A 136 -21.16 -15.98 2.16
C LEU A 136 -20.52 -17.37 2.06
N GLY A 137 -19.78 -17.64 0.98
CA GLY A 137 -19.10 -18.93 0.78
C GLY A 137 -20.04 -20.13 0.73
N GLY A 138 -21.31 -19.91 0.37
CA GLY A 138 -22.33 -20.96 0.35
C GLY A 138 -23.09 -21.17 1.66
N GLU A 139 -22.70 -20.51 2.74
CA GLU A 139 -23.33 -20.61 4.07
C GLU A 139 -24.22 -19.40 4.38
N ASP A 140 -25.29 -19.63 5.13
CA ASP A 140 -26.12 -18.54 5.66
C ASP A 140 -25.40 -17.89 6.85
N VAL A 141 -25.23 -16.58 6.79
CA VAL A 141 -24.50 -15.78 7.78
C VAL A 141 -25.30 -14.53 8.15
N ALA A 142 -24.99 -13.93 9.29
CA ALA A 142 -25.54 -12.63 9.67
C ALA A 142 -24.40 -11.74 10.17
N MET A 143 -23.65 -11.16 9.23
CA MET A 143 -22.43 -10.40 9.52
C MET A 143 -22.27 -9.21 8.59
N SER A 144 -21.54 -8.19 9.05
CA SER A 144 -21.00 -7.14 8.18
C SER A 144 -19.63 -7.58 7.69
N GLY A 145 -19.39 -7.47 6.39
CA GLY A 145 -18.08 -7.73 5.80
C GLY A 145 -17.20 -6.47 5.74
N PRO A 146 -16.04 -6.55 5.06
CA PRO A 146 -15.20 -5.40 4.77
C PRO A 146 -16.00 -4.31 4.03
N HIS A 147 -15.59 -3.06 4.25
CA HIS A 147 -16.21 -1.88 3.64
C HIS A 147 -15.35 -1.44 2.44
N PRO A 148 -15.65 -1.85 1.20
CA PRO A 148 -14.94 -1.33 0.06
C PRO A 148 -15.20 0.18 -0.10
N SER A 149 -14.14 0.91 -0.44
CA SER A 149 -14.22 2.35 -0.71
C SER A 149 -14.44 2.59 -2.19
N VAL A 150 -15.14 3.67 -2.53
CA VAL A 150 -15.29 4.12 -3.91
C VAL A 150 -14.43 5.35 -4.19
N SER A 151 -13.62 5.26 -5.24
CA SER A 151 -12.81 6.37 -5.74
C SER A 151 -12.98 6.53 -7.26
N LYS A 152 -12.52 7.66 -7.79
CA LYS A 152 -12.46 7.92 -9.22
C LYS A 152 -11.01 8.17 -9.63
N ASP A 153 -10.51 7.31 -10.50
CA ASP A 153 -9.15 7.38 -11.02
C ASP A 153 -9.23 7.55 -12.55
N ASN A 154 -8.59 8.60 -13.08
CA ASN A 154 -8.54 8.89 -14.51
C ASN A 154 -9.92 8.89 -15.22
N GLY A 155 -10.96 9.34 -14.50
CA GLY A 155 -12.33 9.37 -15.01
C GLY A 155 -13.15 8.08 -14.77
N VAL A 156 -12.52 7.00 -14.33
CA VAL A 156 -13.13 5.69 -14.07
C VAL A 156 -13.49 5.57 -12.59
N VAL A 157 -14.73 5.20 -12.30
CA VAL A 157 -15.17 4.94 -10.92
C VAL A 157 -14.81 3.51 -10.54
N ARG A 158 -14.13 3.35 -9.40
CA ARG A 158 -13.63 2.08 -8.88
C ARG A 158 -14.15 1.80 -7.49
N LEU A 159 -14.59 0.56 -7.27
CA LEU A 159 -14.91 0.01 -5.96
C LEU A 159 -13.72 -0.84 -5.50
N THR A 160 -13.09 -0.50 -4.39
CA THR A 160 -11.82 -1.09 -3.96
C THR A 160 -11.93 -1.73 -2.58
N PHE A 161 -11.59 -3.02 -2.51
CA PHE A 161 -11.35 -3.73 -1.24
C PHE A 161 -9.87 -3.60 -0.87
N PHE A 162 -9.58 -3.02 0.28
CA PHE A 162 -8.24 -2.96 0.85
C PHE A 162 -8.07 -4.06 1.91
N TYR A 163 -6.92 -4.73 1.90
CA TYR A 163 -6.62 -5.79 2.86
C TYR A 163 -5.12 -5.94 3.06
N VAL A 164 -4.73 -6.58 4.17
CA VAL A 164 -3.32 -6.87 4.49
C VAL A 164 -3.05 -8.32 4.14
N GLY A 165 -2.28 -8.55 3.07
CA GLY A 165 -1.82 -9.88 2.67
C GLY A 165 -0.45 -10.22 3.27
N THR A 166 0.06 -11.41 2.95
CA THR A 166 1.39 -11.89 3.40
C THR A 166 2.54 -11.01 2.93
N GLY A 167 2.35 -10.23 1.85
CA GLY A 167 3.32 -9.25 1.34
C GLY A 167 3.10 -7.81 1.81
N GLY A 168 2.14 -7.54 2.70
CA GLY A 168 1.75 -6.21 3.15
C GLY A 168 0.40 -5.73 2.59
N ASN A 169 0.20 -4.42 2.56
CA ASN A 169 -1.04 -3.80 2.06
C ASN A 169 -1.28 -4.20 0.59
N SER A 170 -2.48 -4.67 0.30
CA SER A 170 -2.93 -5.10 -1.03
C SER A 170 -4.37 -4.64 -1.26
N TRP A 171 -4.84 -4.75 -2.49
CA TRP A 171 -6.17 -4.33 -2.87
C TRP A 171 -6.70 -5.11 -4.07
N THR A 172 -8.02 -5.16 -4.17
CA THR A 172 -8.75 -5.61 -5.36
C THR A 172 -9.75 -4.53 -5.75
N ALA A 173 -9.68 -4.05 -7.00
CA ALA A 173 -10.62 -3.07 -7.53
C ALA A 173 -11.59 -3.70 -8.52
N TYR A 174 -12.79 -3.12 -8.55
CA TYR A 174 -13.84 -3.41 -9.49
C TYR A 174 -14.18 -2.13 -10.25
N GLU A 175 -14.42 -2.25 -11.54
CA GLU A 175 -14.86 -1.15 -12.39
C GLU A 175 -16.34 -1.32 -12.72
N LYS A 176 -17.09 -0.22 -12.70
CA LYS A 176 -18.51 -0.23 -13.05
C LYS A 176 -18.66 -0.51 -14.55
N CYS A 177 -19.46 -1.52 -14.89
CA CYS A 177 -19.75 -1.85 -16.26
C CYS A 177 -20.66 -0.78 -16.89
N VAL A 178 -20.35 -0.35 -18.12
CA VAL A 178 -21.16 0.63 -18.87
C VAL A 178 -22.40 -0.03 -19.49
N ALA A 179 -22.32 -1.33 -19.77
CA ALA A 179 -23.41 -2.20 -20.19
C ALA A 179 -23.36 -3.48 -19.33
N ASP A 180 -24.37 -4.34 -19.40
CA ASP A 180 -24.32 -5.62 -18.69
C ASP A 180 -23.06 -6.39 -19.08
N CYS A 181 -22.25 -6.68 -18.08
CA CYS A 181 -21.00 -7.42 -18.21
C CYS A 181 -21.35 -8.90 -18.43
N GLU A 182 -21.65 -9.26 -19.69
CA GLU A 182 -21.74 -10.66 -20.13
C GLU A 182 -20.38 -11.38 -20.02
#